data_AF-A0A7S0CTY1-F1
#
_entry.id   AF-A0A7S0CTY1-F1
#
_cell.length_a   1.000
_cell.length_b   1.000
_cell.length_c   1.000
_cell.angle_alpha   90.00
_cell.angle_beta   90.00
_cell.angle_gamma   90.00
#
_symmetry.space_group_name_H-M   'P 1'
#
loop_
_entity.id
_entity.type
_entity.pdbx_description
1 polymer ?
#
loop_
_entity_poly.entity_id
_entity_poly.type
_entity_poly.pdbx_seq_one_letter_code
_entity_poly.pdbx_strand_id
1 'polypeptide(L)'
;LPGDPSSTSNHALSRPQEAPRRLAKMSTFGHNLRVTTFGESHCKGVGCIIDGVPPRMRLTEEDMQTQLTRRRPGQSHLTTPRNEKDRVTIYSGTEGGYTLGTPIMCLIHNKDQRPGDYKEMADVPRPSHADYTYQSKYGIRASSGGGRSSSRETIGRVAAGAIAEKWLKETYNCEIVSWVSCVYDVEAPKNLEKEHVTREMVDKTLVRCPHEKSAEAMQKR
;
A
#
# COMPACT_ATOMS: atom_id res chain seq x y z
N LEU A 1 -6.29 21.11 -61.00
CA LEU A 1 -6.39 21.62 -59.61
C LEU A 1 -7.57 22.59 -59.60
N PRO A 2 -8.54 22.52 -58.66
CA PRO A 2 -8.58 21.87 -57.33
C PRO A 2 -9.45 20.58 -57.35
N GLY A 3 -9.49 19.65 -56.40
CA GLY A 3 -9.13 19.64 -54.98
C GLY A 3 -10.37 19.25 -54.18
N ASP A 4 -10.68 17.95 -54.11
CA ASP A 4 -11.84 17.41 -53.37
C ASP A 4 -11.47 17.20 -51.88
N PRO A 5 -12.13 17.88 -50.91
CA PRO A 5 -11.83 17.76 -49.50
C PRO A 5 -12.90 16.91 -48.77
N SER A 6 -12.82 15.59 -48.87
CA SER A 6 -13.50 14.73 -47.90
C SER A 6 -12.86 13.35 -47.77
N SER A 7 -11.74 13.28 -47.07
CA SER A 7 -11.27 12.03 -46.45
C SER A 7 -10.98 12.28 -44.96
N THR A 8 -12.04 12.44 -44.17
CA THR A 8 -11.94 12.26 -42.73
C THR A 8 -11.64 10.79 -42.48
N SER A 9 -10.36 10.48 -42.27
CA SER A 9 -9.93 9.18 -41.78
C SER A 9 -10.54 8.95 -40.40
N ASN A 10 -11.53 8.06 -40.34
CA ASN A 10 -11.96 7.48 -39.09
C ASN A 10 -10.79 6.64 -38.56
N HIS A 11 -9.96 7.23 -37.70
CA HIS A 11 -9.10 6.47 -36.78
C HIS A 11 -10.01 5.81 -35.74
N ALA A 12 -10.76 4.79 -36.18
CA ALA A 12 -11.37 3.83 -35.29
C ALA A 12 -10.24 3.18 -34.49
N LEU A 13 -10.20 3.43 -33.19
CA LEU A 13 -9.39 2.70 -32.24
C LEU A 13 -9.58 1.21 -32.53
N SER A 14 -8.52 0.54 -32.97
CA SER A 14 -8.55 -0.88 -33.25
C SER A 14 -9.02 -1.60 -31.98
N ARG A 15 -10.10 -2.39 -32.09
CA ARG A 15 -10.57 -3.24 -31.00
C ARG A 15 -9.37 -4.10 -30.55
N PRO A 16 -9.01 -4.13 -29.26
CA PRO A 16 -7.99 -5.05 -28.79
C PRO A 16 -8.42 -6.47 -29.18
N GLN A 17 -7.49 -7.25 -29.75
CA GLN A 17 -7.71 -8.68 -29.98
C GLN A 17 -8.27 -9.32 -28.70
N GLU A 18 -9.36 -10.08 -28.84
CA GLU A 18 -10.10 -10.67 -27.72
C GLU A 18 -9.25 -11.73 -26.99
N ALA A 19 -8.35 -11.28 -26.12
CA ALA A 19 -7.73 -12.16 -25.15
C ALA A 19 -8.84 -12.75 -24.26
N PRO A 20 -8.82 -14.07 -23.96
CA PRO A 20 -9.85 -14.70 -23.16
C PRO A 20 -9.93 -14.03 -21.77
N ARG A 21 -11.14 -13.65 -21.36
CA ARG A 21 -11.40 -13.04 -20.04
C ARG A 21 -11.18 -14.07 -18.93
N ARG A 22 -9.95 -14.16 -18.43
CA ARG A 22 -9.59 -15.04 -17.30
C ARG A 22 -10.01 -14.42 -15.97
N LEU A 23 -10.46 -15.26 -15.04
CA LEU A 23 -10.71 -14.86 -13.65
C LEU A 23 -9.43 -14.26 -13.03
N ALA A 24 -9.59 -13.11 -12.38
CA ALA A 24 -8.50 -12.41 -11.73
C ALA A 24 -8.08 -13.11 -10.41
N LYS A 25 -6.85 -12.85 -9.96
CA LYS A 25 -6.37 -13.33 -8.66
C LYS A 25 -7.12 -12.60 -7.55
N MET A 26 -7.60 -13.35 -6.55
CA MET A 26 -8.28 -12.78 -5.38
C MET A 26 -7.37 -11.83 -4.58
N SER A 27 -7.95 -10.77 -4.03
CA SER A 27 -7.28 -9.78 -3.15
C SER A 27 -7.62 -9.98 -1.68
N THR A 28 -8.10 -11.17 -1.32
CA THR A 28 -8.47 -11.57 0.04
C THR A 28 -7.45 -12.52 0.61
N PHE A 29 -7.03 -12.29 1.85
CA PHE A 29 -6.16 -13.20 2.61
C PHE A 29 -6.66 -13.35 4.06
N GLY A 30 -6.24 -14.42 4.73
CA GLY A 30 -6.69 -14.77 6.07
C GLY A 30 -7.86 -15.77 6.09
N HIS A 31 -8.21 -16.25 7.29
CA HIS A 31 -9.25 -17.29 7.49
C HIS A 31 -10.34 -16.83 8.45
N ASN A 32 -10.00 -16.68 9.74
CA ASN A 32 -10.93 -16.15 10.75
C ASN A 32 -10.98 -14.62 10.69
N LEU A 33 -9.81 -13.99 10.67
CA LEU A 33 -9.65 -12.59 10.28
C LEU A 33 -9.36 -12.55 8.78
N ARG A 34 -10.27 -11.99 7.98
CA ARG A 34 -10.15 -11.91 6.52
C ARG A 34 -9.99 -10.47 6.09
N VAL A 35 -8.98 -10.20 5.29
CA VAL A 35 -8.68 -8.87 4.77
C VAL A 35 -8.80 -8.90 3.26
N THR A 36 -9.68 -8.08 2.72
CA THR A 36 -9.79 -7.82 1.28
C THR A 36 -9.31 -6.41 1.00
N THR A 37 -8.19 -6.24 0.30
CA THR A 37 -7.73 -4.90 -0.09
C THR A 37 -8.43 -4.46 -1.38
N PHE A 38 -8.50 -3.15 -1.64
CA PHE A 38 -8.99 -2.60 -2.91
C PHE A 38 -8.29 -1.29 -3.29
N GLY A 39 -8.47 -0.91 -4.57
CA GLY A 39 -8.04 0.36 -5.13
C GLY A 39 -6.63 0.37 -5.74
N GLU A 40 -6.45 1.32 -6.65
CA GLU A 40 -5.21 1.57 -7.39
C GLU A 40 -4.64 2.94 -7.01
N SER A 41 -3.32 3.09 -7.10
CA SER A 41 -2.62 4.33 -6.75
C SER A 41 -3.03 5.54 -7.59
N HIS A 42 -3.53 5.32 -8.81
CA HIS A 42 -4.02 6.36 -9.72
C HIS A 42 -5.56 6.36 -9.83
N CYS A 43 -6.26 5.80 -8.86
CA CYS A 43 -7.71 5.97 -8.73
C CYS A 43 -8.05 6.95 -7.60
N LYS A 44 -9.33 7.08 -7.25
CA LYS A 44 -9.82 8.01 -6.21
C LYS A 44 -9.33 7.69 -4.79
N GLY A 45 -8.96 6.43 -4.54
CA GLY A 45 -8.49 5.99 -3.23
C GLY A 45 -8.15 4.50 -3.22
N VAL A 46 -7.64 4.08 -2.08
CA VAL A 46 -7.32 2.68 -1.75
C VAL A 46 -7.91 2.35 -0.39
N GLY A 47 -8.01 1.07 -0.06
CA GLY A 47 -8.55 0.67 1.23
C GLY A 47 -8.60 -0.82 1.44
N CYS A 48 -9.38 -1.21 2.44
CA CYS A 48 -9.63 -2.61 2.75
C CYS A 48 -11.00 -2.82 3.41
N ILE A 49 -11.48 -4.05 3.31
CA ILE A 49 -12.57 -4.59 4.11
C ILE A 49 -11.96 -5.65 5.03
N ILE A 50 -12.16 -5.51 6.34
CA ILE A 50 -11.73 -6.48 7.35
C ILE A 50 -12.97 -7.16 7.92
N ASP A 51 -13.00 -8.48 7.86
CA ASP A 51 -14.02 -9.34 8.46
C ASP A 51 -13.42 -10.20 9.57
N GLY A 52 -14.21 -10.55 10.58
CA GLY A 52 -13.81 -11.34 11.73
C GLY A 52 -13.17 -10.56 12.89
N VAL A 53 -13.33 -9.23 12.92
CA VAL A 53 -12.94 -8.42 14.08
C VAL A 53 -13.98 -8.62 15.19
N PRO A 54 -13.59 -8.95 16.43
CA PRO A 54 -14.55 -9.16 17.52
C PRO A 54 -15.37 -7.90 17.82
N PRO A 55 -16.65 -8.02 18.22
CA PRO A 55 -17.47 -6.88 18.62
C PRO A 55 -17.01 -6.30 19.95
N ARG A 56 -17.42 -5.06 20.23
CA ARG A 56 -17.19 -4.31 21.48
C ARG A 56 -15.73 -3.93 21.75
N MET A 57 -14.82 -4.12 20.79
CA MET A 57 -13.50 -3.51 20.84
C MET A 57 -13.62 -2.03 20.50
N ARG A 58 -13.05 -1.14 21.34
CA ARG A 58 -12.97 0.29 21.02
C ARG A 58 -12.14 0.47 19.75
N LEU A 59 -12.61 1.27 18.80
CA LEU A 59 -11.87 1.52 17.56
C LEU A 59 -12.24 2.87 16.97
N THR A 60 -11.24 3.71 16.70
CA THR A 60 -11.36 4.94 15.92
C THR A 60 -10.30 5.00 14.83
N GLU A 61 -10.42 5.97 13.91
CA GLU A 61 -9.40 6.24 12.89
C GLU A 61 -8.01 6.51 13.50
N GLU A 62 -7.96 7.10 14.69
CA GLU A 62 -6.72 7.44 15.38
C GLU A 62 -5.90 6.20 15.74
N ASP A 63 -6.57 5.10 16.10
CA ASP A 63 -5.92 3.81 16.42
C ASP A 63 -5.11 3.28 15.23
N MET A 64 -5.58 3.50 14.00
CA MET A 64 -4.88 3.08 12.77
C MET A 64 -3.91 4.14 12.26
N GLN A 65 -4.17 5.42 12.54
CA GLN A 65 -3.43 6.52 11.96
C GLN A 65 -1.95 6.51 12.33
N THR A 66 -1.59 6.01 13.52
CA THR A 66 -0.19 5.83 13.94
C THR A 66 0.57 4.91 12.98
N GLN A 67 0.04 3.73 12.70
CA GLN A 67 0.68 2.76 11.80
C GLN A 67 0.69 3.24 10.36
N LEU A 68 -0.42 3.84 9.91
CA LEU A 68 -0.49 4.45 8.58
C LEU A 68 0.54 5.58 8.44
N THR A 69 0.74 6.39 9.48
CA THR A 69 1.75 7.45 9.48
C THR A 69 3.14 6.84 9.36
N ARG A 70 3.48 5.81 10.14
CA ARG A 70 4.78 5.10 10.07
C ARG A 70 5.08 4.52 8.68
N ARG A 71 4.05 4.07 7.96
CA ARG A 71 4.15 3.54 6.58
C ARG A 71 4.46 4.63 5.54
N ARG A 72 4.12 5.89 5.79
CA ARG A 72 4.16 6.94 4.77
C ARG A 72 5.57 7.11 4.19
N PRO A 73 5.71 7.18 2.85
CA PRO A 73 6.94 7.68 2.26
C PRO A 73 7.11 9.18 2.55
N GLY A 74 8.31 9.71 2.33
CA GLY A 74 8.61 11.12 2.50
C GLY A 74 8.84 11.55 3.96
N GLN A 75 9.03 10.61 4.89
CA GLN A 75 9.42 10.92 6.27
C GLN A 75 10.89 11.31 6.41
N SER A 76 11.69 11.02 5.39
CA SER A 76 13.11 11.34 5.33
C SER A 76 13.55 11.55 3.89
N HIS A 77 14.72 12.16 3.71
CA HIS A 77 15.39 12.29 2.41
C HIS A 77 15.72 10.95 1.75
N LEU A 78 15.61 9.83 2.49
CA LEU A 78 15.86 8.46 2.01
C LEU A 78 14.65 7.82 1.30
N THR A 79 13.49 8.50 1.29
CA THR A 79 12.24 7.95 0.75
C THR A 79 11.65 8.87 -0.32
N THR A 80 10.73 8.34 -1.14
CA THR A 80 10.14 9.11 -2.24
C THR A 80 9.44 10.39 -1.73
N PRO A 81 9.46 11.52 -2.48
CA PRO A 81 8.98 12.82 -2.01
C PRO A 81 7.44 12.98 -1.89
N ARG A 82 6.64 11.94 -2.18
CA ARG A 82 5.18 12.03 -2.10
C ARG A 82 4.72 12.17 -0.64
N ASN A 83 4.01 13.25 -0.33
CA ASN A 83 3.57 13.58 1.03
C ASN A 83 2.05 13.38 1.20
N GLU A 84 1.53 12.24 0.73
CA GLU A 84 0.14 11.88 0.97
C GLU A 84 -0.09 11.62 2.45
N LYS A 85 -1.07 12.28 3.08
CA LYS A 85 -1.32 12.20 4.53
C LYS A 85 -1.87 10.84 5.00
N ASP A 86 -2.23 9.97 4.07
CA ASP A 86 -2.83 8.64 4.31
C ASP A 86 -3.88 8.68 5.43
N ARG A 87 -4.81 9.63 5.30
CA ARG A 87 -5.93 9.76 6.23
C ARG A 87 -6.91 8.63 5.98
N VAL A 88 -7.12 7.81 6.99
CA VAL A 88 -8.12 6.75 6.99
C VAL A 88 -9.46 7.29 7.44
N THR A 89 -10.52 6.72 6.87
CA THR A 89 -11.91 6.90 7.28
C THR A 89 -12.53 5.53 7.43
N ILE A 90 -13.16 5.26 8.58
CA ILE A 90 -13.95 4.06 8.79
C ILE A 90 -15.35 4.32 8.24
N TYR A 91 -15.76 3.50 7.27
CA TYR A 91 -17.07 3.63 6.60
C TYR A 91 -18.14 2.70 7.17
N SER A 92 -17.74 1.59 7.81
CA SER A 92 -18.66 0.59 8.35
C SER A 92 -18.02 -0.21 9.48
N GLY A 93 -18.84 -1.00 10.17
CA GLY A 93 -18.39 -1.97 11.17
C GLY A 93 -18.07 -1.37 12.54
N THR A 94 -18.27 -0.07 12.72
CA THR A 94 -18.17 0.61 14.02
C THR A 94 -19.36 1.54 14.27
N GLU A 95 -19.79 1.64 15.52
CA GLU A 95 -20.79 2.61 15.99
C GLU A 95 -20.43 3.06 17.42
N GLY A 96 -20.60 4.35 17.73
CA GLY A 96 -20.26 4.88 19.06
C GLY A 96 -18.79 4.70 19.48
N GLY A 97 -17.87 4.52 18.52
CA GLY A 97 -16.45 4.24 18.79
C GLY A 97 -16.14 2.78 19.14
N TYR A 98 -17.08 1.86 18.90
CA TYR A 98 -16.92 0.44 19.13
C TYR A 98 -17.19 -0.38 17.87
N THR A 99 -16.45 -1.47 17.70
CA THR A 99 -16.68 -2.47 16.66
C THR A 99 -17.98 -3.24 16.88
N LEU A 100 -18.70 -3.52 15.79
CA LEU A 100 -19.99 -4.21 15.81
C LEU A 100 -19.87 -5.73 15.59
N GLY A 101 -18.69 -6.23 15.25
CA GLY A 101 -18.49 -7.62 14.82
C GLY A 101 -18.84 -7.87 13.34
N THR A 102 -19.36 -6.86 12.65
CA THR A 102 -19.61 -6.88 11.20
C THR A 102 -18.40 -6.34 10.42
N PRO A 103 -18.32 -6.56 9.10
CA PRO A 103 -17.18 -6.09 8.30
C PRO A 103 -16.88 -4.59 8.43
N ILE A 104 -15.62 -4.28 8.64
CA ILE A 104 -15.08 -2.92 8.76
C ILE A 104 -14.49 -2.50 7.42
N MET A 105 -15.04 -1.45 6.83
CA MET A 105 -14.51 -0.84 5.61
C MET A 105 -13.64 0.37 5.99
N CYS A 106 -12.39 0.37 5.54
CA CYS A 106 -11.46 1.49 5.67
C CYS A 106 -11.15 2.08 4.29
N LEU A 107 -11.28 3.39 4.14
CA LEU A 107 -10.96 4.13 2.91
C LEU A 107 -9.88 5.18 3.16
N ILE A 108 -8.94 5.29 2.22
CA ILE A 108 -7.92 6.32 2.17
C ILE A 108 -7.98 6.98 0.80
N HIS A 109 -8.17 8.30 0.76
CA HIS A 109 -8.20 9.07 -0.49
C HIS A 109 -6.78 9.33 -1.03
N ASN A 110 -6.59 9.14 -2.34
CA ASN A 110 -5.36 9.55 -3.02
C ASN A 110 -5.44 11.05 -3.30
N LYS A 111 -4.42 11.83 -2.92
CA LYS A 111 -4.39 13.30 -3.12
C LYS A 111 -3.55 13.76 -4.32
N ASP A 112 -2.51 13.01 -4.68
CA ASP A 112 -1.51 13.41 -5.68
C ASP A 112 -1.73 12.72 -7.04
N GLN A 113 -2.83 13.04 -7.70
CA GLN A 113 -3.01 12.73 -9.12
C GLN A 113 -2.38 13.86 -9.93
N ARG A 114 -1.08 13.77 -10.26
CA ARG A 114 -0.47 14.60 -11.32
C ARG A 114 -0.57 13.84 -12.64
N PRO A 115 -1.43 14.26 -13.58
CA PRO A 115 -1.62 13.53 -14.85
C PRO A 115 -0.42 13.62 -15.82
N GLY A 116 0.58 14.45 -15.51
CA GLY A 116 1.65 14.84 -16.45
C GLY A 116 2.91 13.96 -16.46
N ASP A 117 3.24 13.28 -15.37
CA ASP A 117 4.60 12.74 -15.18
C ASP A 117 4.90 11.39 -15.89
N TYR A 118 3.97 10.87 -16.70
CA TYR A 118 4.07 9.48 -17.21
C TYR A 118 3.79 9.31 -18.71
N LYS A 119 3.67 10.39 -19.49
CA LYS A 119 3.38 10.28 -20.94
C LYS A 119 4.52 9.68 -21.76
N GLU A 120 5.78 9.85 -21.34
CA GLU A 120 6.93 9.43 -22.14
C GLU A 120 7.39 7.97 -21.91
N MET A 121 6.93 7.31 -20.84
CA MET A 121 7.24 5.88 -20.56
C MET A 121 6.07 4.94 -20.90
N ALA A 122 5.14 5.39 -21.75
CA ALA A 122 3.89 4.69 -22.00
C ALA A 122 4.04 3.43 -22.87
N ASP A 123 5.16 3.22 -23.56
CA ASP A 123 5.28 2.11 -24.51
C ASP A 123 6.18 0.97 -24.03
N VAL A 124 7.15 1.23 -23.14
CA VAL A 124 8.12 0.24 -22.69
C VAL A 124 7.83 -0.21 -21.24
N PRO A 125 7.67 -1.51 -20.96
CA PRO A 125 7.57 -2.03 -19.60
C PRO A 125 8.82 -1.71 -18.78
N ARG A 126 8.65 -1.22 -17.55
CA ARG A 126 9.80 -0.91 -16.69
C ARG A 126 10.48 -2.20 -16.21
N PRO A 127 11.82 -2.30 -16.28
CA PRO A 127 12.54 -3.43 -15.71
C PRO A 127 12.18 -3.66 -14.23
N SER A 128 12.05 -4.93 -13.83
CA SER A 128 11.66 -5.34 -12.47
C SER A 128 10.24 -4.92 -12.01
N HIS A 129 9.40 -4.38 -12.89
CA HIS A 129 8.01 -4.03 -12.58
C HIS A 129 7.00 -5.00 -13.19
N ALA A 130 5.79 -5.02 -12.63
CA ALA A 130 4.71 -5.89 -13.09
C ALA A 130 4.01 -5.41 -14.38
N ASP A 131 4.50 -4.35 -15.04
CA ASP A 131 3.85 -3.73 -16.20
C ASP A 131 3.57 -4.76 -17.32
N TYR A 132 4.61 -5.51 -17.73
CA TYR A 132 4.50 -6.52 -18.79
C TYR A 132 3.61 -7.69 -18.40
N THR A 133 3.77 -8.23 -17.18
CA THR A 133 2.99 -9.39 -16.74
C THR A 133 1.52 -9.05 -16.51
N TYR A 134 1.23 -7.82 -16.08
CA TYR A 134 -0.14 -7.31 -15.95
C TYR A 134 -0.81 -7.22 -17.33
N GLN A 135 -0.15 -6.58 -18.30
CA GLN A 135 -0.66 -6.47 -19.67
C GLN A 135 -0.82 -7.85 -20.33
N SER A 136 0.17 -8.72 -20.21
CA SER A 136 0.14 -10.08 -20.79
C SER A 136 -0.96 -10.94 -20.18
N LYS A 137 -1.24 -10.79 -18.88
CA LYS A 137 -2.26 -11.58 -18.18
C LYS A 137 -3.68 -11.07 -18.42
N TYR A 138 -3.88 -9.75 -18.39
CA TYR A 138 -5.21 -9.15 -18.37
C TYR A 138 -5.61 -8.49 -19.71
N GLY A 139 -4.68 -8.36 -20.66
CA GLY A 139 -4.93 -7.71 -21.96
C GLY A 139 -5.14 -6.19 -21.87
N ILE A 140 -4.97 -5.61 -20.68
CA ILE A 140 -5.17 -4.18 -20.41
C ILE A 140 -3.95 -3.61 -19.69
N ARG A 141 -3.71 -2.32 -19.90
CA ARG A 141 -2.67 -1.56 -19.20
C ARG A 141 -3.31 -0.56 -18.25
N ALA A 142 -2.90 -0.59 -16.99
CA ALA A 142 -3.30 0.42 -16.03
C ALA A 142 -2.46 1.69 -16.25
N SER A 143 -3.07 2.86 -16.03
CA SER A 143 -2.35 4.16 -16.06
C SER A 143 -1.21 4.25 -15.05
N SER A 144 -1.23 3.41 -14.01
CA SER A 144 -0.18 3.27 -13.01
C SER A 144 1.01 2.38 -13.44
N GLY A 145 0.97 1.83 -14.66
CA GLY A 145 1.87 0.77 -15.12
C GLY A 145 1.39 -0.59 -14.63
N GLY A 146 1.93 -1.06 -13.50
CA GLY A 146 1.66 -2.40 -12.93
C GLY A 146 0.29 -2.57 -12.26
N GLY A 147 -0.62 -1.61 -12.43
CA GLY A 147 -1.97 -1.68 -11.89
C GLY A 147 -1.97 -1.83 -10.38
N ARG A 148 -2.48 -2.98 -9.92
CA ARG A 148 -2.62 -3.36 -8.51
C ARG A 148 -1.30 -3.74 -7.82
N SER A 149 -0.18 -3.82 -8.55
CA SER A 149 1.14 -4.12 -7.97
C SER A 149 1.79 -2.93 -7.25
N SER A 150 1.11 -1.78 -7.18
CA SER A 150 1.65 -0.59 -6.53
C SER A 150 1.85 -0.82 -5.03
N SER A 151 2.93 -0.28 -4.47
CA SER A 151 3.16 -0.21 -3.02
C SER A 151 2.03 0.51 -2.27
N ARG A 152 1.17 1.28 -2.96
CA ARG A 152 -0.04 1.90 -2.38
C ARG A 152 -1.02 0.85 -1.82
N GLU A 153 -1.04 -0.36 -2.36
CA GLU A 153 -1.88 -1.47 -1.85
C GLU A 153 -1.56 -1.80 -0.39
N THR A 154 -0.30 -1.61 0.04
CA THR A 154 0.12 -1.87 1.42
C THR A 154 -0.63 -1.05 2.46
N ILE A 155 -1.27 0.06 2.09
CA ILE A 155 -2.13 0.85 2.98
C ILE A 155 -3.27 0.01 3.56
N GLY A 156 -3.94 -0.79 2.72
CA GLY A 156 -5.00 -1.67 3.19
C GLY A 156 -4.47 -2.72 4.17
N ARG A 157 -3.25 -3.21 3.94
CA ARG A 157 -2.58 -4.15 4.85
C ARG A 157 -2.22 -3.51 6.18
N VAL A 158 -1.68 -2.29 6.17
CA VAL A 158 -1.31 -1.56 7.40
C VAL A 158 -2.55 -1.17 8.20
N ALA A 159 -3.63 -0.74 7.54
CA ALA A 159 -4.89 -0.43 8.22
C ALA A 159 -5.46 -1.68 8.92
N ALA A 160 -5.55 -2.81 8.22
CA ALA A 160 -5.98 -4.06 8.82
C ALA A 160 -5.03 -4.58 9.91
N GLY A 161 -3.72 -4.42 9.69
CA GLY A 161 -2.68 -4.78 10.65
C GLY A 161 -2.77 -3.98 11.95
N ALA A 162 -3.10 -2.70 11.88
CA ALA A 162 -3.27 -1.86 13.07
C ALA A 162 -4.46 -2.29 13.93
N ILE A 163 -5.58 -2.71 13.31
CA ILE A 163 -6.73 -3.29 14.02
C ILE A 163 -6.32 -4.60 14.69
N ALA A 164 -5.64 -5.48 13.98
CA ALA A 164 -5.16 -6.76 14.52
C ALA A 164 -4.16 -6.56 15.67
N GLU A 165 -3.23 -5.62 15.52
CA GLU A 165 -2.24 -5.26 16.53
C GLU A 165 -2.90 -4.75 17.81
N LYS A 166 -3.89 -3.84 17.69
CA LYS A 166 -4.67 -3.34 18.83
C LYS A 166 -5.37 -4.48 19.56
N TRP A 167 -6.03 -5.37 18.82
CA TRP A 167 -6.70 -6.53 19.42
C TRP A 167 -5.73 -7.46 20.15
N LEU A 168 -4.58 -7.78 19.55
CA LEU A 168 -3.54 -8.60 20.17
C LEU A 168 -2.99 -7.97 21.46
N LYS A 169 -2.79 -6.64 21.45
CA LYS A 169 -2.33 -5.89 22.61
C LYS A 169 -3.36 -5.89 23.74
N GLU A 170 -4.62 -5.59 23.45
CA GLU A 170 -5.68 -5.50 24.46
C GLU A 170 -6.07 -6.88 25.01
N THR A 171 -6.02 -7.93 24.19
CA THR A 171 -6.47 -9.27 24.59
C THR A 171 -5.37 -10.11 25.23
N TYR A 172 -4.13 -10.01 24.74
CA TYR A 172 -3.04 -10.90 25.14
C TYR A 172 -1.79 -10.15 25.61
N ASN A 173 -1.82 -8.82 25.70
CA ASN A 173 -0.65 -8.00 25.95
C ASN A 173 0.53 -8.31 24.98
N CYS A 174 0.19 -8.71 23.75
CA CYS A 174 1.16 -9.07 22.72
C CYS A 174 1.56 -7.84 21.90
N GLU A 175 2.86 -7.66 21.69
CA GLU A 175 3.42 -6.60 20.86
C GLU A 175 4.22 -7.19 19.70
N ILE A 176 4.12 -6.55 18.53
CA ILE A 176 4.87 -6.91 17.33
C ILE A 176 5.76 -5.73 16.95
N VAL A 177 7.06 -6.01 16.84
CA VAL A 177 8.08 -5.03 16.47
C VAL A 177 8.87 -5.56 15.27
N SER A 178 9.15 -4.68 14.31
CA SER A 178 9.95 -4.97 13.13
C SER A 178 10.99 -3.88 12.96
N TRP A 179 12.20 -4.24 12.55
CA TRP A 179 13.28 -3.29 12.30
C TRP A 179 14.11 -3.68 11.08
N VAL A 180 14.92 -2.74 10.59
CA VAL A 180 15.87 -2.97 9.51
C VAL A 180 17.15 -3.57 10.07
N SER A 181 17.46 -4.80 9.65
CA SER A 181 18.69 -5.51 10.04
C SER A 181 19.86 -5.25 9.09
N CYS A 182 19.60 -4.81 7.85
CA CYS A 182 20.64 -4.57 6.85
C CYS A 182 20.20 -3.53 5.82
N VAL A 183 21.12 -2.63 5.43
CA VAL A 183 20.99 -1.80 4.23
C VAL A 183 22.27 -1.95 3.43
N TYR A 184 22.14 -2.40 2.19
CA TYR A 184 23.26 -2.68 1.28
C TYR A 184 24.28 -3.67 1.90
N ASP A 185 25.49 -3.21 2.23
CA ASP A 185 26.59 -3.97 2.84
C ASP A 185 26.75 -3.71 4.35
N VAL A 186 25.86 -2.92 4.95
CA VAL A 186 25.89 -2.57 6.38
C VAL A 186 24.86 -3.42 7.14
N GLU A 187 25.35 -4.42 7.87
CA GLU A 187 24.54 -5.26 8.76
C GLU A 187 24.51 -4.73 10.22
N ALA A 188 23.38 -4.92 10.88
CA ALA A 188 23.24 -4.73 12.32
C ALA A 188 23.77 -5.97 13.08
N PRO A 189 24.22 -5.81 14.34
CA PRO A 189 24.70 -6.93 15.14
C PRO A 189 23.66 -8.03 15.28
N LYS A 190 24.04 -9.29 15.00
CA LYS A 190 23.14 -10.45 15.06
C LYS A 190 22.56 -10.72 16.45
N ASN A 191 23.22 -10.26 17.52
CA ASN A 191 22.72 -10.38 18.89
C ASN A 191 21.44 -9.57 19.15
N LEU A 192 21.12 -8.57 18.33
CA LEU A 192 19.88 -7.79 18.47
C LEU A 192 18.62 -8.67 18.40
N GLU A 193 18.67 -9.80 17.67
CA GLU A 193 17.55 -10.75 17.59
C GLU A 193 17.20 -11.39 18.94
N LYS A 194 18.13 -11.36 19.90
CA LYS A 194 17.97 -11.91 21.25
C LYS A 194 17.63 -10.82 22.28
N GLU A 195 17.65 -9.56 21.87
CA GLU A 195 17.38 -8.43 22.75
C GLU A 195 15.90 -8.06 22.71
N HIS A 196 15.42 -7.44 23.80
CA HIS A 196 14.06 -6.91 23.83
C HIS A 196 14.01 -5.56 23.09
N VAL A 197 13.84 -5.62 21.76
CA VAL A 197 13.73 -4.44 20.90
C VAL A 197 12.32 -3.85 21.00
N THR A 198 12.23 -2.61 21.49
CA THR A 198 10.96 -1.88 21.56
C THR A 198 10.70 -1.04 20.33
N ARG A 199 9.43 -0.69 20.10
CA ARG A 199 9.06 0.21 18.99
C ARG A 199 9.70 1.59 19.11
N GLU A 200 9.88 2.08 20.32
CA GLU A 200 10.55 3.36 20.58
C GLU A 200 12.02 3.32 20.15
N MET A 201 12.72 2.21 20.38
CA MET A 201 14.10 2.04 19.91
C MET A 201 14.18 2.07 18.38
N VAL A 202 13.25 1.38 17.72
CA VAL A 202 13.17 1.35 16.25
C VAL A 202 12.83 2.71 15.68
N ASP A 203 11.88 3.42 16.28
CA ASP A 203 11.34 4.66 15.72
C ASP A 203 12.22 5.89 15.99
N LYS A 204 13.28 5.75 16.80
CA LYS A 204 14.31 6.79 17.02
C LYS A 204 15.16 7.09 15.78
N THR A 205 15.34 6.12 14.88
CA THR A 205 16.24 6.27 13.72
C THR A 205 15.46 6.34 12.41
N LEU A 206 15.96 7.12 11.45
CA LEU A 206 15.29 7.30 10.14
C LEU A 206 15.22 5.99 9.33
N VAL A 207 16.22 5.13 9.47
CA VAL A 207 16.30 3.81 8.82
C VAL A 207 15.59 2.71 9.60
N ARG A 208 14.97 3.03 10.75
CA ARG A 208 14.25 2.05 11.59
C ARG A 208 15.13 0.87 12.03
N CYS A 209 16.39 1.14 12.34
CA CYS A 209 17.34 0.19 12.93
C CYS A 209 17.60 0.59 14.39
N PRO A 210 17.46 -0.32 15.37
CA PRO A 210 17.58 0.00 16.80
C PRO A 210 19.04 0.17 17.25
N HIS A 211 20.03 -0.27 16.47
CA HIS A 211 21.44 -0.11 16.79
C HIS A 211 22.01 1.15 16.13
N GLU A 212 22.25 2.18 16.94
CA GLU A 212 22.62 3.53 16.49
C GLU A 212 23.80 3.56 15.52
N LYS A 213 24.90 2.86 15.84
CA LYS A 213 26.10 2.84 14.97
C LYS A 213 25.79 2.25 13.58
N SER A 214 25.01 1.17 13.54
CA SER A 214 24.58 0.58 12.26
C SER A 214 23.60 1.50 11.55
N ALA A 215 22.66 2.12 12.27
CA ALA A 215 21.70 3.05 11.70
C ALA A 215 22.37 4.27 11.06
N GLU A 216 23.41 4.83 11.68
CA GLU A 216 24.20 5.93 11.10
C GLU A 216 24.97 5.50 9.85
N ALA A 217 25.56 4.30 9.86
CA ALA A 217 26.27 3.77 8.70
C ALA A 217 25.31 3.45 7.54
N MET A 218 24.13 2.90 7.83
CA MET A 218 23.07 2.63 6.85
C MET A 218 22.56 3.91 6.20
N GLN A 219 22.43 5.02 6.95
CA GLN A 219 21.97 6.31 6.43
C GLN A 219 22.95 6.97 5.44
N LYS A 220 24.22 6.55 5.46
CA LYS A 220 25.27 7.06 4.55
C LYS A 220 25.35 6.28 3.23
N ARG A 221 24.55 5.22 3.08
CA ARG A 221 24.46 4.41 1.85
C ARG A 221 23.34 4.91 0.96
#